data_AF-A0A0R1F6I4-F1
#
_entry.id   AF-A0A0R1F6I4-F1
#
_cell.length_a   1.000
_cell.length_b   1.000
_cell.length_c   1.000
_cell.angle_alpha   90.00
_cell.angle_beta   90.00
_cell.angle_gamma   90.00
#
_symmetry.space_group_name_H-M   'P 1'
#
loop_
_entity.id
_entity.type
_entity.pdbx_description
1 polymer ?
#
loop_
_entity_poly.entity_id
_entity_poly.type
_entity_poly.pdbx_seq_one_letter_code
_entity_poly.pdbx_strand_id
1 'polypeptide(L)'
;MYEIAGIPGTIFAGWVSDKIFKGRRGPAGFVFMLGVTAFTIVYWQATSIFWINLSLVMIGFLIYGPVMLIGLQALDLVPKKAAGTAAGLTGLFGYLFGSVMANAFMGMIVDHFGWATGFLTIVFAALFAAVLFAITWKVRGQQVTK
;
A
#
# COMPACT_ATOMS: atom_id res chain seq x y z
N MET A 1 -0.94 1.20 -18.66
CA MET A 1 -1.94 0.23 -18.17
C MET A 1 -1.91 0.08 -16.64
N TYR A 2 -0.72 -0.06 -16.02
CA TYR A 2 -0.55 -0.13 -14.56
C TYR A 2 -1.17 1.06 -13.79
N GLU A 3 -0.88 2.29 -14.19
CA GLU A 3 -1.38 3.50 -13.48
C GLU A 3 -2.88 3.74 -13.68
N ILE A 4 -3.42 3.39 -14.86
CA ILE A 4 -4.86 3.51 -15.16
C ILE A 4 -5.69 2.57 -14.30
N ALA A 5 -5.14 1.39 -13.96
CA ALA A 5 -5.77 0.46 -13.02
C ALA A 5 -5.76 0.97 -11.57
N GLY A 6 -4.93 1.97 -11.25
CA GLY A 6 -4.88 2.58 -9.92
C GLY A 6 -6.10 3.40 -9.55
N ILE A 7 -6.71 4.09 -10.52
CA ILE A 7 -7.91 4.92 -10.31
C ILE A 7 -9.13 4.09 -9.84
N PRO A 8 -9.52 2.99 -10.52
CA PRO A 8 -10.57 2.12 -9.98
C PRO A 8 -10.14 1.43 -8.68
N GLY A 9 -8.83 1.19 -8.49
CA GLY A 9 -8.26 0.61 -7.27
C GLY A 9 -8.49 1.47 -6.03
N THR A 10 -8.24 2.78 -6.09
CA THR A 10 -8.49 3.70 -4.97
C THR A 10 -9.96 3.77 -4.61
N ILE A 11 -10.84 3.89 -5.61
CA ILE A 11 -12.30 3.94 -5.42
C ILE A 11 -12.79 2.64 -4.78
N PHE A 12 -12.31 1.49 -5.27
CA PHE A 12 -12.66 0.19 -4.71
C PHE A 12 -12.14 0.03 -3.27
N ALA A 13 -10.93 0.48 -2.97
CA ALA A 13 -10.37 0.43 -1.63
C ALA A 13 -11.15 1.30 -0.62
N GLY A 14 -11.60 2.48 -1.04
CA GLY A 14 -12.50 3.32 -0.25
C GLY A 14 -13.81 2.61 0.04
N TRP A 15 -14.44 2.04 -0.98
CA TRP A 15 -15.68 1.29 -0.83
C TRP A 15 -15.52 0.06 0.08
N VAL A 16 -14.44 -0.72 -0.06
CA VAL A 16 -14.15 -1.88 0.79
C VAL A 16 -13.93 -1.45 2.24
N SER A 17 -13.11 -0.42 2.48
CA SER A 17 -12.87 0.12 3.83
C SER A 17 -14.17 0.58 4.50
N ASP A 18 -15.01 1.31 3.76
CA ASP A 18 -16.18 1.97 4.34
C ASP A 18 -17.37 1.02 4.46
N LYS A 19 -17.63 0.18 3.46
CA LYS A 19 -18.79 -0.72 3.44
C LYS A 19 -18.53 -2.07 4.11
N ILE A 20 -17.38 -2.69 3.86
CA ILE A 20 -17.05 -4.02 4.39
C ILE A 20 -16.45 -3.90 5.79
N PHE A 21 -15.47 -3.02 5.96
CA PHE A 21 -14.77 -2.84 7.24
C PHE A 21 -15.37 -1.77 8.16
N LYS A 22 -16.55 -1.23 7.80
CA LYS A 22 -17.33 -0.27 8.61
C LYS A 22 -16.52 0.99 8.98
N GLY A 23 -15.68 1.46 8.05
CA GLY A 23 -14.82 2.63 8.22
C GLY A 23 -13.52 2.35 8.98
N ARG A 24 -13.12 1.09 9.17
CA ARG A 24 -11.84 0.72 9.77
C ARG A 24 -10.78 0.58 8.67
N ARG A 25 -9.84 1.52 8.65
CA ARG A 25 -8.79 1.63 7.61
C ARG A 25 -7.69 0.58 7.77
N GLY A 26 -7.35 0.21 9.03
CA GLY A 26 -6.38 -0.83 9.36
C GLY A 26 -6.66 -2.20 8.71
N PRO A 27 -7.80 -2.85 8.97
CA PRO A 27 -8.09 -4.18 8.40
C PRO A 27 -8.25 -4.14 6.88
N ALA A 28 -8.75 -3.05 6.31
CA ALA A 28 -8.76 -2.87 4.85
C ALA A 28 -7.33 -2.86 4.31
N GLY A 29 -6.45 -2.01 4.86
CA GLY A 29 -5.05 -1.91 4.45
C GLY A 29 -4.31 -3.24 4.55
N PHE A 30 -4.56 -4.02 5.62
CA PHE A 30 -4.00 -5.37 5.77
C PHE A 30 -4.37 -6.30 4.61
N VAL A 31 -5.65 -6.39 4.25
CA VAL A 31 -6.11 -7.27 3.15
C VAL A 31 -5.53 -6.82 1.81
N PHE A 32 -5.49 -5.52 1.56
CA PHE A 32 -4.86 -4.99 0.34
C PHE A 32 -3.37 -5.33 0.28
N MET A 33 -2.62 -5.17 1.39
CA MET A 33 -1.20 -5.51 1.43
C MET A 33 -0.93 -7.01 1.25
N LEU A 34 -1.80 -7.89 1.77
CA LEU A 34 -1.73 -9.32 1.47
C LEU A 34 -1.96 -9.61 -0.01
N GLY A 35 -2.92 -8.94 -0.63
CA GLY A 35 -3.16 -9.02 -2.07
C GLY A 35 -1.94 -8.59 -2.89
N VAL A 36 -1.35 -7.44 -2.55
CA VAL A 36 -0.10 -6.96 -3.19
C VAL A 36 0.99 -8.02 -3.07
N THR A 37 1.21 -8.55 -1.87
CA THR A 37 2.22 -9.59 -1.63
C THR A 37 2.00 -10.83 -2.50
N ALA A 38 0.77 -11.32 -2.57
CA ALA A 38 0.43 -12.50 -3.37
C ALA A 38 0.71 -12.26 -4.87
N PHE A 39 0.25 -11.14 -5.43
CA PHE A 39 0.48 -10.83 -6.84
C PHE A 39 1.95 -10.49 -7.15
N THR A 40 2.72 -9.95 -6.20
CA THR A 40 4.18 -9.81 -6.35
C THR A 40 4.87 -11.16 -6.47
N ILE A 41 4.45 -12.17 -5.70
CA ILE A 41 4.99 -13.55 -5.81
C ILE A 41 4.59 -14.17 -7.16
N VAL A 42 3.33 -14.00 -7.58
CA VAL A 42 2.87 -14.48 -8.90
C VAL A 42 3.68 -13.83 -10.02
N TYR A 43 3.91 -12.51 -9.94
CA TYR A 43 4.74 -11.79 -10.90
C TYR A 43 6.17 -12.34 -10.95
N TRP A 44 6.77 -12.63 -9.79
CA TRP A 44 8.13 -13.17 -9.72
C TRP A 44 8.26 -14.57 -10.35
N GLN A 45 7.22 -15.41 -10.25
CA GLN A 45 7.22 -16.77 -10.82
C GLN A 45 6.57 -16.85 -12.20
N ALA A 46 6.06 -15.75 -12.75
CA ALA A 46 5.32 -15.74 -14.00
C ALA A 46 6.24 -16.02 -15.19
N THR A 47 5.92 -17.08 -15.94
CA THR A 47 6.61 -17.45 -17.19
C THR A 47 5.85 -17.06 -18.45
N SER A 48 4.55 -16.77 -18.32
CA SER A 48 3.68 -16.37 -19.44
C SER A 48 3.37 -14.87 -19.39
N ILE A 49 3.38 -14.25 -20.57
CA ILE A 49 3.04 -12.83 -20.78
C ILE A 49 1.68 -12.45 -20.17
N PHE A 50 0.73 -13.39 -20.18
CA PHE A 50 -0.60 -13.19 -19.59
C PHE A 50 -0.51 -12.97 -18.07
N TRP A 51 0.23 -13.84 -17.36
CA TRP A 51 0.38 -13.76 -15.91
C TRP A 51 1.21 -12.54 -15.48
N ILE A 52 2.20 -12.15 -16.28
CA ILE A 52 2.98 -10.91 -16.06
C ILE A 52 2.04 -9.70 -16.11
N ASN A 53 1.29 -9.56 -17.20
CA ASN A 53 0.40 -8.41 -17.39
C ASN A 53 -0.73 -8.36 -16.35
N LEU A 54 -1.34 -9.51 -16.04
CA LEU A 54 -2.38 -9.60 -15.01
C LEU A 54 -1.83 -9.20 -13.63
N SER A 55 -0.65 -9.71 -13.27
CA SER A 55 -0.04 -9.38 -11.98
C SER A 55 0.32 -7.91 -11.88
N LEU A 56 0.86 -7.30 -12.94
CA LEU A 56 1.11 -5.86 -12.96
C LEU A 56 -0.18 -5.05 -12.76
N VAL A 57 -1.24 -5.37 -13.50
CA VAL A 57 -2.53 -4.69 -13.36
C VAL A 57 -3.08 -4.83 -11.93
N MET A 58 -3.00 -6.02 -11.34
CA MET A 58 -3.49 -6.28 -9.99
C MET A 58 -2.64 -5.61 -8.91
N ILE A 59 -1.31 -5.64 -9.02
CA ILE A 59 -0.41 -4.91 -8.10
C ILE A 59 -0.73 -3.42 -8.17
N GLY A 60 -0.88 -2.86 -9.38
CA GLY A 60 -1.25 -1.47 -9.58
C GLY A 60 -2.59 -1.14 -8.94
N PHE A 61 -3.64 -1.91 -9.22
CA PHE A 61 -4.95 -1.73 -8.60
C PHE A 61 -4.90 -1.79 -7.06
N LEU A 62 -4.15 -2.74 -6.49
CA LEU A 62 -4.13 -3.00 -5.06
C LEU A 62 -3.23 -2.03 -4.28
N ILE A 63 -2.10 -1.57 -4.83
CA ILE A 63 -1.14 -0.74 -4.09
C ILE A 63 -1.67 0.67 -3.79
N TYR A 64 -2.54 1.20 -4.64
CA TYR A 64 -3.15 2.51 -4.40
C TYR A 64 -4.14 2.51 -3.23
N GLY A 65 -4.72 1.36 -2.89
CA GLY A 65 -5.61 1.24 -1.74
C GLY A 65 -4.93 1.60 -0.41
N PRO A 66 -3.86 0.91 -0.01
CA PRO A 66 -3.06 1.21 1.17
C PRO A 66 -2.54 2.65 1.18
N VAL A 67 -2.06 3.17 0.05
CA VAL A 67 -1.57 4.56 -0.06
C VAL A 67 -2.65 5.56 0.33
N MET A 68 -3.87 5.39 -0.20
CA MET A 68 -5.00 6.23 0.18
C MET A 68 -5.39 6.03 1.65
N LEU A 69 -5.45 4.79 2.11
CA LEU A 69 -5.85 4.45 3.48
C LEU A 69 -4.91 5.01 4.54
N ILE A 70 -3.60 5.12 4.26
CA ILE A 70 -2.63 5.75 5.17
C ILE A 70 -2.92 7.24 5.33
N GLY A 71 -3.08 7.97 4.23
CA GLY A 71 -3.36 9.40 4.27
C GLY A 71 -4.67 9.68 4.99
N LEU A 72 -5.69 8.90 4.67
CA LEU A 72 -6.94 8.86 5.40
C LEU A 72 -6.70 8.58 6.91
N GLN A 73 -6.05 7.49 7.29
CA GLN A 73 -5.84 7.13 8.70
C GLN A 73 -5.07 8.20 9.47
N ALA A 74 -4.12 8.91 8.85
CA ALA A 74 -3.43 10.03 9.47
C ALA A 74 -4.37 11.21 9.76
N LEU A 75 -5.27 11.55 8.83
CA LEU A 75 -6.27 12.59 9.01
C LEU A 75 -7.25 12.28 10.16
N ASP A 76 -7.61 11.01 10.30
CA ASP A 76 -8.51 10.53 11.35
C ASP A 76 -7.92 10.62 12.76
N LEU A 77 -6.59 10.59 12.88
CA LEU A 77 -5.88 10.56 14.15
C LEU A 77 -5.54 11.95 14.70
N VAL A 78 -5.69 13.00 13.90
CA VAL A 78 -5.32 14.36 14.27
C VAL A 78 -6.52 15.31 14.34
N PRO A 79 -6.42 16.43 15.07
CA PRO A 79 -7.44 17.47 15.03
C PRO A 79 -7.54 18.10 13.63
N LYS A 80 -8.73 18.57 13.24
CA LYS A 80 -9.00 19.21 11.94
C LYS A 80 -8.01 20.34 11.57
N LYS A 81 -7.50 21.06 12.57
CA LYS A 81 -6.50 22.13 12.39
C LYS A 81 -5.11 21.62 11.97
N ALA A 82 -4.76 20.37 12.31
CA ALA A 82 -3.47 19.75 12.04
C ALA A 82 -3.52 18.71 10.90
N ALA A 83 -4.70 18.52 10.29
CA ALA A 83 -4.94 17.59 9.19
C ALA A 83 -3.94 17.76 8.02
N GLY A 84 -3.70 19.01 7.60
CA GLY A 84 -2.77 19.32 6.51
C GLY A 84 -1.33 18.92 6.84
N THR A 85 -0.87 19.20 8.06
CA THR A 85 0.48 18.83 8.50
C THR A 85 0.65 17.32 8.63
N ALA A 86 -0.35 16.61 9.16
CA ALA A 86 -0.31 15.15 9.28
C ALA A 86 -0.26 14.47 7.91
N ALA A 87 -1.14 14.88 6.97
CA ALA A 87 -1.12 14.37 5.61
C ALA A 87 0.22 14.69 4.92
N GLY A 88 0.72 15.93 5.06
CA GLY A 88 2.01 16.34 4.52
C GLY A 88 3.18 15.52 5.07
N LEU A 89 3.20 15.24 6.37
CA LEU A 89 4.23 14.41 7.01
C LEU A 89 4.19 12.97 6.49
N THR A 90 3.00 12.36 6.38
CA THR A 90 2.88 11.02 5.79
C THR A 90 3.33 10.96 4.34
N GLY A 91 3.04 12.01 3.56
CA GLY A 91 3.52 12.14 2.18
C GLY A 91 5.04 12.28 2.10
N LEU A 92 5.63 13.08 2.99
CA LEU A 92 7.08 13.26 3.07
C LEU A 92 7.79 11.92 3.36
N PHE A 93 7.36 11.19 4.39
CA PHE A 93 7.94 9.90 4.72
C PHE A 93 7.64 8.81 3.70
N GLY A 94 6.46 8.82 3.09
CA GLY A 94 6.08 7.85 2.05
C GLY A 94 6.84 8.05 0.74
N TYR A 95 6.92 9.28 0.24
CA TYR A 95 7.49 9.58 -1.07
C TYR A 95 8.95 10.01 -0.99
N LEU A 96 9.30 11.04 -0.22
CA LEU A 96 10.66 11.57 -0.22
C LEU A 96 11.63 10.56 0.43
N PHE A 97 11.33 10.10 1.64
CA PHE A 97 12.20 9.14 2.30
C PHE A 97 11.95 7.72 1.74
N GLY A 98 10.70 7.29 1.65
CA GLY A 98 10.35 5.94 1.21
C GLY A 98 10.77 5.63 -0.22
N SER A 99 10.35 6.43 -1.21
CA SER A 99 10.64 6.13 -2.63
C SER A 99 12.13 6.28 -2.96
N VAL A 100 12.79 7.33 -2.44
CA VAL A 100 14.22 7.54 -2.69
C VAL A 100 15.05 6.42 -2.07
N MET A 101 14.77 6.06 -0.81
CA MET A 101 15.45 4.93 -0.17
C MET A 101 15.13 3.63 -0.89
N ALA A 102 13.89 3.38 -1.28
CA ALA A 102 13.51 2.16 -2.00
C ALA A 102 14.31 2.00 -3.29
N ASN A 103 14.45 3.06 -4.09
CA ASN A 103 15.23 3.00 -5.33
C ASN A 103 16.72 2.78 -5.06
N ALA A 104 17.31 3.47 -4.09
CA ALA A 104 18.72 3.32 -3.73
C ALA A 104 19.04 1.92 -3.16
N PHE A 105 18.25 1.45 -2.18
CA PHE A 105 18.40 0.13 -1.58
C PHE A 105 18.13 -0.98 -2.59
N MET A 106 17.10 -0.84 -3.45
CA MET A 106 16.81 -1.84 -4.47
C MET A 106 17.97 -1.96 -5.46
N GLY A 107 18.55 -0.84 -5.91
CA GLY A 107 19.73 -0.85 -6.77
C GLY A 107 20.90 -1.60 -6.14
N MET A 108 21.27 -1.25 -4.90
CA MET A 108 22.35 -1.92 -4.18
C MET A 108 22.09 -3.42 -3.96
N ILE A 109 20.86 -3.82 -3.61
CA ILE A 109 20.52 -5.22 -3.37
C ILE A 109 20.61 -6.02 -4.67
N VAL A 110 20.10 -5.48 -5.78
CA VAL A 110 20.13 -6.15 -7.08
C VAL A 110 21.56 -6.28 -7.61
N ASP A 111 22.38 -5.23 -7.47
CA ASP A 111 23.76 -5.23 -7.94
C ASP A 111 24.65 -6.22 -7.18
N HIS A 112 24.45 -6.37 -5.87
CA HIS A 112 25.28 -7.26 -5.03
C HIS A 112 24.70 -8.67 -4.83
N PHE A 113 23.38 -8.82 -4.77
CA PHE A 113 22.69 -10.06 -4.39
C PHE A 113 21.67 -10.57 -5.43
N GLY A 114 21.53 -9.87 -6.56
CA GLY A 114 20.67 -10.26 -7.67
C GLY A 114 19.18 -10.02 -7.46
N TRP A 115 18.42 -10.22 -8.55
CA TRP A 115 16.98 -9.94 -8.59
C TRP A 115 16.13 -10.79 -7.66
N ALA A 116 16.51 -12.04 -7.40
CA ALA A 116 15.78 -12.92 -6.48
C ALA A 116 15.72 -12.32 -5.07
N THR A 117 16.85 -11.81 -4.58
CA THR A 117 16.95 -11.12 -3.29
C THR A 117 16.14 -9.82 -3.29
N GLY A 118 16.16 -9.07 -4.39
CA GLY A 118 15.33 -7.86 -4.56
C GLY A 118 13.83 -8.15 -4.43
N PHE A 119 13.31 -9.18 -5.12
CA PHE A 119 11.91 -9.58 -4.98
C PHE A 119 11.56 -10.06 -3.57
N LEU A 120 12.44 -10.81 -2.92
CA LEU A 120 12.27 -11.20 -1.52
C LEU A 120 12.16 -9.96 -0.61
N THR A 121 13.02 -8.94 -0.80
CA THR A 121 12.94 -7.69 -0.04
C THR A 121 11.59 -6.99 -0.22
N ILE A 122 11.04 -6.95 -1.44
CA ILE A 122 9.71 -6.37 -1.70
C ILE A 122 8.63 -7.14 -0.95
N VAL A 123 8.66 -8.48 -1.02
CA VAL A 123 7.70 -9.35 -0.32
C VAL A 123 7.78 -9.15 1.20
N PHE A 124 8.99 -9.11 1.77
CA PHE A 124 9.18 -8.84 3.19
C PHE A 124 8.68 -7.46 3.59
N ALA A 125 8.96 -6.42 2.81
CA ALA A 125 8.47 -5.07 3.08
C ALA A 125 6.94 -4.98 3.01
N ALA A 126 6.31 -5.66 2.04
CA ALA A 126 4.87 -5.70 1.90
C ALA A 126 4.19 -6.43 3.07
N LEU A 127 4.75 -7.57 3.50
CA LEU A 127 4.28 -8.29 4.69
C LEU A 127 4.48 -7.48 5.97
N PHE A 128 5.62 -6.80 6.11
CA PHE A 128 5.89 -5.94 7.26
C PHE A 128 4.88 -4.78 7.33
N ALA A 129 4.60 -4.13 6.20
CA ALA A 129 3.55 -3.12 6.10
C ALA A 129 2.16 -3.70 6.44
N ALA A 130 1.85 -4.92 6.01
CA ALA A 130 0.62 -5.60 6.41
C ALA A 130 0.56 -5.74 7.95
N VAL A 131 1.64 -6.22 8.59
CA VAL A 131 1.70 -6.31 10.07
C VAL A 131 1.48 -4.95 10.73
N LEU A 132 2.05 -3.87 10.21
CA LEU A 132 1.81 -2.51 10.72
C LEU A 132 0.34 -2.10 10.61
N PHE A 133 -0.33 -2.40 9.49
CA PHE A 133 -1.77 -2.21 9.36
C PHE A 133 -2.56 -3.06 10.36
N ALA A 134 -2.09 -4.28 10.63
CA ALA A 134 -2.71 -5.17 11.62
C ALA A 134 -2.62 -4.62 13.04
N ILE A 135 -1.57 -3.89 13.41
CA ILE A 135 -1.48 -3.22 14.72
C ILE A 135 -2.57 -2.16 14.87
N THR A 136 -2.95 -1.49 13.78
CA THR A 136 -3.98 -0.44 13.79
C THR A 136 -5.41 -0.95 13.61
N TRP A 137 -5.65 -2.27 13.76
CA TRP A 137 -6.92 -2.93 13.45
C TRP A 137 -8.16 -2.33 14.14
N LYS A 138 -8.00 -1.88 15.39
CA LYS A 138 -9.09 -1.35 16.22
C LYS A 138 -9.24 0.17 16.12
N VAL A 139 -8.31 0.85 15.45
CA VAL A 139 -8.36 2.31 15.29
C VAL A 139 -9.55 2.67 14.40
N ARG A 140 -10.43 3.52 14.93
CA ARG A 140 -11.60 4.02 14.22
C ARG A 140 -11.45 5.52 14.03
N GLY A 141 -11.73 5.99 12.83
CA GLY A 141 -11.66 7.40 12.52
C GLY A 141 -12.64 8.25 13.33
N GLN A 142 -12.33 9.55 13.46
CA GLN A 142 -13.27 10.52 14.01
C GLN A 142 -14.60 10.40 13.27
N GLN A 143 -15.67 10.08 14.01
CA GLN A 143 -17.00 10.24 13.44
C GLN A 143 -17.17 11.73 13.17
N VAL A 144 -17.38 12.09 11.91
CA VAL A 144 -17.81 13.43 11.54
C VAL A 144 -19.18 13.60 12.19
N THR A 145 -19.21 14.15 13.40
CA THR A 145 -20.43 14.70 13.98
C THR A 145 -20.89 15.75 12.99
N LYS A 146 -21.94 15.40 12.24
CA LYS A 146 -22.67 16.32 11.37
C LYS A 146 -23.25 17.45 12.21
#